data_AF-A0A424IHW7-F1
#
_entry.id   AF-A0A424IHW7-F1
#
_cell.length_a   1.000
_cell.length_b   1.000
_cell.length_c   1.000
_cell.angle_alpha   90.00
_cell.angle_beta   90.00
_cell.angle_gamma   90.00
#
_symmetry.space_group_name_H-M   'P 1'
#
loop_
_entity.id
_entity.type
_entity.pdbx_description
1 polymer ?
#
loop_
_entity_poly.entity_id
_entity_poly.type
_entity_poly.pdbx_seq_one_letter_code
_entity_poly.pdbx_strand_id
1 'polypeptide(L)'
;MATTEHFYTGNGSTTTFAFTFPYLSNADVEIELNNVLKTENTSGQTDNDYTISNTNIVFNSAPGNGVAIHIYRTTNVDSAQAQYAAGSSIRAADLNNNQTQLLYSAQEAAGQLIRQSDLKDSIVNSAKIIDGSIATGDLADSLITTAKINADAVTGAKIADDQINSEHYVSGSIDTEHIADSQVTTAKIADSNVTTAKIADSNVTTAKIAADAITGAKIADDQINSEHYVDGSIDTAHIADSQITSAKIADGTIVAGDLASNSVTTVKITDANVTTAKIADSNVTTAKIADSNVTTAKIAADNITSALIADDQINSEHYVDGSIDTQHIADAQITSAKLAANCVSTANIIDGAIATADIGDNQITTAKINADAVNGTKIADDSINSEHYVDGSIDTAHIAGAQVTDAKLASNSVTTSKITDANVTTVKVADANITLAKLASDLKQTSISNSDTQLPTSGAVVDYVAAQIA
;
A
#
# COMPACT_ATOMS: atom_id res chain seq x y z
N MET A 1 -12.30 111.68 -38.51
CA MET A 1 -12.12 111.02 -39.84
C MET A 1 -13.36 111.32 -40.66
N ALA A 2 -13.24 111.53 -41.96
CA ALA A 2 -14.42 111.69 -42.81
C ALA A 2 -15.17 110.36 -42.84
N THR A 3 -16.50 110.37 -42.69
CA THR A 3 -17.31 109.18 -42.94
C THR A 3 -17.23 108.87 -44.43
N THR A 4 -16.81 107.66 -44.80
CA THR A 4 -16.74 107.17 -46.20
C THR A 4 -17.60 105.94 -46.42
N GLU A 5 -18.22 105.43 -45.36
CA GLU A 5 -19.02 104.22 -45.37
C GLU A 5 -20.13 104.30 -44.33
N HIS A 6 -21.19 103.53 -44.55
CA HIS A 6 -22.26 103.28 -43.61
C HIS A 6 -22.58 101.79 -43.59
N PHE A 7 -22.84 101.28 -42.40
CA PHE A 7 -23.30 99.91 -42.19
C PHE A 7 -24.75 99.93 -41.72
N TYR A 8 -25.58 99.14 -42.38
CA TYR A 8 -26.95 98.89 -41.99
C TYR A 8 -27.19 97.39 -41.86
N THR A 9 -28.30 97.03 -41.21
CA THR A 9 -28.78 95.65 -41.19
C THR A 9 -30.15 95.63 -41.85
N GLY A 10 -30.30 94.77 -42.86
CA GLY A 10 -31.57 94.53 -43.53
C GLY A 10 -32.60 93.97 -42.55
N ASN A 11 -33.84 94.44 -42.66
CA ASN A 11 -34.99 93.98 -41.87
C ASN A 11 -36.02 93.24 -42.73
N GLY A 12 -35.73 93.00 -44.01
CA GLY A 12 -36.63 92.36 -44.97
C GLY A 12 -37.80 93.24 -45.45
N SER A 13 -37.86 94.52 -45.10
CA SER A 13 -38.96 95.43 -45.48
C SER A 13 -38.51 96.82 -45.95
N THR A 14 -37.42 97.36 -45.42
CA THR A 14 -36.87 98.65 -45.83
C THR A 14 -36.09 98.51 -47.13
N THR A 15 -36.47 99.28 -48.15
CA THR A 15 -35.78 99.34 -49.44
C THR A 15 -34.84 100.53 -49.58
N THR A 16 -35.00 101.57 -48.76
CA THR A 16 -34.27 102.83 -48.88
C THR A 16 -33.34 103.05 -47.69
N PHE A 17 -32.07 103.29 -47.99
CA PHE A 17 -31.03 103.54 -46.99
C PHE A 17 -30.29 104.83 -47.35
N ALA A 18 -30.20 105.75 -46.39
CA ALA A 18 -29.49 107.00 -46.61
C ALA A 18 -27.98 106.80 -46.49
N PHE A 19 -27.19 107.68 -47.11
CA PHE A 19 -25.77 107.81 -46.82
C PHE A 19 -25.40 109.30 -46.82
N THR A 20 -24.36 109.66 -46.07
CA THR A 20 -24.02 111.07 -45.81
C THR A 20 -22.66 111.50 -46.33
N PHE A 21 -21.90 110.59 -46.94
CA PHE A 21 -20.59 110.90 -47.48
C PHE A 21 -20.71 111.53 -48.88
N PRO A 22 -19.86 112.51 -49.21
CA PRO A 22 -19.85 113.12 -50.53
C PRO A 22 -19.17 112.20 -51.54
N TYR A 23 -19.57 112.26 -52.80
CA TYR A 23 -19.07 111.44 -53.90
C TYR A 23 -18.96 112.29 -55.19
N LEU A 24 -18.16 111.86 -56.18
CA LEU A 24 -18.00 112.61 -57.43
C LEU A 24 -18.98 112.13 -58.50
N SER A 25 -19.24 110.82 -58.52
CA SER A 25 -20.13 110.12 -59.44
C SER A 25 -20.87 109.01 -58.70
N ASN A 26 -22.07 108.66 -59.16
CA ASN A 26 -22.80 107.49 -58.65
C ASN A 26 -21.95 106.21 -58.70
N ALA A 27 -21.07 106.08 -59.70
CA ALA A 27 -20.15 104.95 -59.82
C ALA A 27 -19.14 104.85 -58.67
N ASP A 28 -18.92 105.92 -57.90
CA ASP A 28 -18.06 105.90 -56.73
C ASP A 28 -18.77 105.32 -55.49
N VAL A 29 -20.08 105.03 -55.56
CA VAL A 29 -20.85 104.51 -54.43
C VAL A 29 -21.15 103.04 -54.68
N GLU A 30 -20.43 102.19 -53.95
CA GLU A 30 -20.56 100.75 -54.01
C GLU A 30 -21.36 100.21 -52.84
N ILE A 31 -22.02 99.08 -53.06
CA ILE A 31 -22.84 98.41 -52.05
C ILE A 31 -22.52 96.93 -52.01
N GLU A 32 -22.24 96.41 -50.81
CA GLU A 32 -22.14 94.99 -50.53
C GLU A 32 -23.29 94.54 -49.64
N LEU A 33 -23.88 93.38 -49.97
CA LEU A 33 -24.78 92.64 -49.09
C LEU A 33 -24.08 91.36 -48.64
N ASN A 34 -23.81 91.20 -47.34
CA ASN A 34 -23.02 90.09 -46.78
C ASN A 34 -21.70 89.87 -47.53
N ASN A 35 -20.93 90.94 -47.76
CA ASN A 35 -19.66 90.94 -48.49
C ASN A 35 -19.77 90.50 -49.96
N VAL A 36 -20.96 90.61 -50.56
CA VAL A 36 -21.20 90.38 -52.00
C VAL A 36 -21.58 91.70 -52.66
N LEU A 37 -20.73 92.18 -53.56
CA LEU A 37 -20.91 93.41 -54.32
C LEU A 37 -22.20 93.38 -55.16
N LYS A 38 -22.90 94.51 -55.21
CA LYS A 38 -24.16 94.72 -55.92
C LYS A 38 -24.01 95.71 -57.05
N THR A 39 -24.92 95.64 -58.01
CA THR A 39 -24.85 96.45 -59.24
C THR A 39 -25.88 97.58 -59.23
N GLU A 40 -25.49 98.80 -59.61
CA GLU A 40 -26.39 99.96 -59.76
C GLU A 40 -27.21 99.88 -61.06
N ASN A 41 -28.52 100.15 -61.00
CA ASN A 41 -29.41 100.37 -62.14
C ASN A 41 -29.12 101.75 -62.76
N THR A 42 -28.32 101.76 -63.82
CA THR A 42 -28.19 102.93 -64.70
C THR A 42 -29.34 102.98 -65.70
N SER A 43 -29.67 104.19 -66.17
CA SER A 43 -30.86 104.43 -67.01
C SER A 43 -30.91 103.49 -68.23
N GLY A 44 -31.90 102.59 -68.26
CA GLY A 44 -32.13 101.62 -69.35
C GLY A 44 -31.80 100.15 -69.04
N GLN A 45 -31.30 99.82 -67.84
CA GLN A 45 -31.04 98.43 -67.42
C GLN A 45 -32.13 97.96 -66.42
N THR A 46 -32.57 96.69 -66.52
CA THR A 46 -33.72 96.16 -65.74
C THR A 46 -33.36 95.03 -64.77
N ASP A 47 -32.08 94.67 -64.66
CA ASP A 47 -31.62 93.48 -63.92
C ASP A 47 -30.59 93.80 -62.82
N ASN A 48 -30.44 95.07 -62.41
CA ASN A 48 -29.47 95.45 -61.37
C ASN A 48 -30.16 95.60 -59.99
N ASP A 49 -29.38 95.63 -58.91
CA ASP A 49 -29.89 95.42 -57.54
C ASP A 49 -30.47 96.69 -56.88
N TYR A 50 -29.94 97.87 -57.21
CA TYR A 50 -30.29 99.14 -56.54
C TYR A 50 -30.25 100.35 -57.47
N THR A 51 -30.79 101.48 -57.05
CA THR A 51 -30.62 102.80 -57.70
C THR A 51 -30.07 103.80 -56.70
N ILE A 52 -29.32 104.80 -57.17
CA ILE A 52 -28.87 105.92 -56.34
C ILE A 52 -29.72 107.15 -56.65
N SER A 53 -30.38 107.67 -55.61
CA SER A 53 -31.18 108.90 -55.67
C SER A 53 -30.64 109.90 -54.65
N ASN A 54 -29.75 110.78 -55.11
CA ASN A 54 -29.00 111.72 -54.28
C ASN A 54 -28.29 110.98 -53.13
N THR A 55 -28.67 111.27 -51.89
CA THR A 55 -28.10 110.71 -50.66
C THR A 55 -28.79 109.42 -50.21
N ASN A 56 -29.49 108.71 -51.10
CA ASN A 56 -30.19 107.48 -50.78
C ASN A 56 -29.90 106.38 -51.79
N ILE A 57 -29.71 105.17 -51.28
CA ILE A 57 -29.75 103.92 -52.04
C ILE A 57 -31.16 103.36 -51.95
N VAL A 58 -31.74 103.00 -53.08
CA VAL A 58 -33.05 102.34 -53.16
C VAL A 58 -32.87 100.97 -53.81
N PHE A 59 -33.00 99.90 -53.04
CA PHE A 59 -32.96 98.53 -53.55
C PHE A 59 -34.26 98.15 -54.26
N ASN A 60 -34.13 97.37 -55.33
CA ASN A 60 -35.28 96.82 -56.06
C ASN A 60 -36.07 95.80 -55.24
N SER A 61 -35.40 95.09 -54.32
CA SER A 61 -35.99 94.23 -53.31
C SER A 61 -35.36 94.53 -51.96
N ALA A 62 -36.15 94.59 -50.90
CA ALA A 62 -35.64 94.86 -49.56
C ALA A 62 -34.60 93.79 -49.15
N PRO A 63 -33.40 94.17 -48.68
CA PRO A 63 -32.42 93.22 -48.16
C PRO A 63 -33.02 92.38 -47.02
N GLY A 64 -32.79 91.07 -47.04
CA GLY A 64 -33.35 90.12 -46.07
C GLY A 64 -33.00 90.43 -44.62
N ASN A 65 -33.77 89.89 -43.68
CA ASN A 65 -33.54 90.12 -42.25
C ASN A 65 -32.16 89.60 -41.81
N GLY A 66 -31.37 90.45 -41.15
CA GLY A 66 -30.02 90.12 -40.69
C GLY A 66 -28.92 90.21 -41.76
N VAL A 67 -29.26 90.58 -43.00
CA VAL A 67 -28.26 90.84 -44.05
C VAL A 67 -27.48 92.10 -43.69
N ALA A 68 -26.15 91.99 -43.59
CA ALA A 68 -25.27 93.14 -43.44
C ALA A 68 -25.24 93.93 -44.75
N ILE A 69 -25.61 95.20 -44.69
CA ILE A 69 -25.58 96.13 -45.81
C ILE A 69 -24.41 97.07 -45.57
N HIS A 70 -23.45 97.09 -46.49
CA HIS A 70 -22.31 97.99 -46.45
C HIS A 70 -22.39 98.91 -47.66
N ILE A 71 -22.53 100.21 -47.40
CA ILE A 71 -22.59 101.25 -48.43
C ILE A 71 -21.34 102.08 -48.26
N TYR A 72 -20.47 102.12 -49.25
CA TYR A 72 -19.18 102.77 -49.14
C TYR A 72 -18.80 103.50 -50.42
N ARG A 73 -17.91 104.48 -50.26
CA ARG A 73 -17.33 105.19 -51.38
C ARG A 73 -16.06 104.47 -51.84
N THR A 74 -15.90 104.34 -53.15
CA THR A 74 -14.68 103.93 -53.82
C THR A 74 -14.38 104.90 -54.94
N THR A 75 -13.45 105.82 -54.68
CA THR A 75 -13.11 106.84 -55.65
C THR A 75 -12.17 106.26 -56.70
N ASN A 76 -12.61 106.24 -57.95
CA ASN A 76 -11.72 105.83 -59.06
C ASN A 76 -10.58 106.84 -59.19
N VAL A 77 -9.33 106.38 -59.04
CA VAL A 77 -8.11 107.19 -59.20
C VAL A 77 -7.28 106.82 -60.43
N ASP A 78 -7.72 105.84 -61.21
CA ASP A 78 -7.03 105.40 -62.44
C ASP A 78 -7.11 106.46 -63.53
N SER A 79 -8.12 107.33 -63.48
CA SER A 79 -8.31 108.45 -64.40
C SER A 79 -8.59 109.74 -63.63
N ALA A 80 -7.78 110.78 -63.84
CA ALA A 80 -7.97 112.09 -63.21
C ALA A 80 -9.29 112.75 -63.65
N GLN A 81 -10.01 113.39 -62.72
CA GLN A 81 -11.26 114.13 -63.01
C GLN A 81 -11.08 115.25 -64.05
N ALA A 82 -9.91 115.88 -64.09
CA ALA A 82 -9.51 116.86 -65.09
C ALA A 82 -8.10 116.54 -65.62
N GLN A 83 -7.97 116.49 -66.94
CA GLN A 83 -6.71 116.25 -67.63
C GLN A 83 -6.12 117.58 -68.12
N TYR A 84 -4.82 117.78 -67.90
CA TYR A 84 -4.12 118.98 -68.33
C TYR A 84 -3.36 118.70 -69.64
N ALA A 85 -3.64 119.48 -70.68
CA ALA A 85 -2.86 119.48 -71.92
C ALA A 85 -2.01 120.75 -72.03
N ALA A 86 -0.82 120.64 -72.62
CA ALA A 86 0.09 121.78 -72.79
C ALA A 86 -0.59 122.95 -73.55
N GLY A 87 -0.47 124.16 -73.01
CA GLY A 87 -1.12 125.36 -73.55
C GLY A 87 -2.57 125.58 -73.10
N SER A 88 -3.18 124.66 -72.37
CA SER A 88 -4.52 124.85 -71.79
C SER A 88 -4.47 125.83 -70.62
N SER A 89 -5.48 126.69 -70.49
CA SER A 89 -5.67 127.49 -69.28
C SER A 89 -6.17 126.57 -68.16
N ILE A 90 -5.38 126.43 -67.08
CA ILE A 90 -5.80 125.69 -65.89
C ILE A 90 -6.85 126.51 -65.15
N ARG A 91 -8.06 125.97 -65.00
CA ARG A 91 -9.11 126.60 -64.20
C ARG A 91 -8.98 126.12 -62.76
N ALA A 92 -9.29 126.98 -61.80
CA ALA A 92 -9.33 126.60 -60.39
C ALA A 92 -10.26 125.41 -60.12
N ALA A 93 -11.34 125.28 -60.91
CA ALA A 93 -12.25 124.13 -60.85
C ALA A 93 -11.56 122.80 -61.18
N ASP A 94 -10.69 122.76 -62.19
CA ASP A 94 -9.99 121.54 -62.62
C ASP A 94 -9.03 121.04 -61.55
N LEU A 95 -8.30 121.96 -60.92
CA LEU A 95 -7.43 121.67 -59.76
C LEU A 95 -8.25 121.17 -58.57
N ASN A 96 -9.35 121.85 -58.25
CA ASN A 96 -10.22 121.46 -57.14
C ASN A 96 -10.83 120.07 -57.36
N ASN A 97 -11.21 119.72 -58.60
CA ASN A 97 -11.78 118.41 -58.93
C ASN A 97 -10.76 117.28 -58.70
N ASN A 98 -9.53 117.41 -59.22
CA ASN A 98 -8.48 116.42 -58.98
C ASN A 98 -8.06 116.34 -57.50
N GLN A 99 -8.00 117.48 -56.82
CA GLN A 99 -7.69 117.52 -55.38
C GLN A 99 -8.80 116.83 -54.56
N THR A 100 -10.07 117.01 -54.94
CA THR A 100 -11.20 116.35 -54.28
C THR A 100 -11.16 114.84 -54.50
N GLN A 101 -10.84 114.38 -55.71
CA GLN A 101 -10.65 112.97 -56.03
C GLN A 101 -9.56 112.31 -55.17
N LEU A 102 -8.38 112.94 -55.07
CA LEU A 102 -7.29 112.42 -54.26
C LEU A 102 -7.62 112.44 -52.75
N LEU A 103 -8.33 113.48 -52.30
CA LEU A 103 -8.78 113.57 -50.91
C LEU A 103 -9.75 112.44 -50.58
N TYR A 104 -10.66 112.11 -51.49
CA TYR A 104 -11.64 111.05 -51.26
C TYR A 104 -10.99 109.67 -51.22
N SER A 105 -10.09 109.35 -52.14
CA SER A 105 -9.36 108.07 -52.13
C SER A 105 -8.47 107.91 -50.88
N ALA A 106 -7.85 108.99 -50.40
CA ALA A 106 -7.05 108.96 -49.17
C ALA A 106 -7.92 108.72 -47.92
N GLN A 107 -9.16 109.21 -47.90
CA GLN A 107 -10.08 108.96 -46.79
C GLN A 107 -10.52 107.49 -46.73
N GLU A 108 -10.66 106.84 -47.88
CA GLU A 108 -11.11 105.43 -48.01
C GLU A 108 -10.05 104.43 -47.52
N ALA A 109 -8.76 104.73 -47.68
CA ALA A 109 -7.66 103.84 -47.31
C ALA A 109 -7.56 103.53 -45.79
N ALA A 110 -8.16 104.35 -44.92
CA ALA A 110 -8.01 104.22 -43.47
C ALA A 110 -9.03 103.26 -42.81
N GLY A 111 -10.04 102.79 -43.54
CA GLY A 111 -11.14 101.94 -43.02
C GLY A 111 -11.27 100.57 -43.67
N GLN A 112 -10.39 100.22 -44.61
CA GLN A 112 -10.52 98.99 -45.40
C GLN A 112 -10.33 97.73 -44.53
N LEU A 113 -11.29 96.80 -44.59
CA LEU A 113 -11.14 95.44 -44.06
C LEU A 113 -9.98 94.73 -44.78
N ILE A 114 -9.10 94.06 -44.03
CA ILE A 114 -8.04 93.22 -44.61
C ILE A 114 -8.70 91.95 -45.17
N ARG A 115 -8.70 91.81 -46.50
CA ARG A 115 -9.18 90.63 -47.21
C ARG A 115 -8.04 89.63 -47.39
N GLN A 116 -8.39 88.38 -47.72
CA GLN A 116 -7.38 87.36 -48.01
C GLN A 116 -6.41 87.79 -49.12
N SER A 117 -6.90 88.51 -50.14
CA SER A 117 -6.09 89.07 -51.23
C SER A 117 -5.09 90.13 -50.77
N ASP A 118 -5.35 90.79 -49.64
CA ASP A 118 -4.50 91.84 -49.08
C ASP A 118 -3.30 91.24 -48.31
N LEU A 119 -3.35 89.93 -48.02
CA LEU A 119 -2.29 89.17 -47.38
C LEU A 119 -1.48 88.40 -48.43
N LYS A 120 -0.19 88.70 -48.54
CA LYS A 120 0.74 87.88 -49.34
C LYS A 120 0.94 86.52 -48.68
N ASP A 121 1.27 85.51 -49.47
CA ASP A 121 1.65 84.19 -48.96
C ASP A 121 2.76 84.32 -47.89
N SER A 122 2.59 83.58 -46.80
CA SER A 122 3.51 83.57 -45.65
C SER A 122 3.68 84.89 -44.90
N ILE A 123 2.84 85.90 -45.14
CA ILE A 123 2.92 87.17 -44.41
C ILE A 123 2.61 87.00 -42.91
N VAL A 124 1.72 86.07 -42.58
CA VAL A 124 1.45 85.65 -41.20
C VAL A 124 2.36 84.46 -40.88
N ASN A 125 3.51 84.76 -40.28
CA ASN A 125 4.44 83.75 -39.77
C ASN A 125 4.48 83.80 -38.24
N SER A 126 5.18 82.85 -37.63
CA SER A 126 5.30 82.74 -36.17
C SER A 126 5.88 83.99 -35.49
N ALA A 127 6.62 84.85 -36.20
CA ALA A 127 7.11 86.13 -35.63
C ALA A 127 6.03 87.23 -35.62
N LYS A 128 4.93 87.05 -36.36
CA LYS A 128 3.77 87.95 -36.39
C LYS A 128 2.62 87.46 -35.53
N ILE A 129 2.63 86.19 -35.14
CA ILE A 129 1.73 85.63 -34.14
C ILE A 129 2.45 85.74 -32.79
N ILE A 130 1.91 86.54 -31.87
CA ILE A 130 2.49 86.68 -30.54
C ILE A 130 2.20 85.38 -29.76
N ASP A 131 3.16 84.89 -28.98
CA ASP A 131 2.94 83.67 -28.20
C ASP A 131 1.75 83.82 -27.24
N GLY A 132 0.88 82.80 -27.22
CA GLY A 132 -0.38 82.81 -26.48
C GLY A 132 -1.47 83.74 -27.03
N SER A 133 -1.26 84.45 -28.15
CA SER A 133 -2.30 85.33 -28.73
C SER A 133 -3.41 84.61 -29.46
N ILE A 134 -3.23 83.31 -29.74
CA ILE A 134 -4.24 82.45 -30.34
C ILE A 134 -4.88 81.64 -29.22
N ALA A 135 -6.07 82.02 -28.82
CA ALA A 135 -6.89 81.28 -27.86
C ALA A 135 -7.69 80.18 -28.58
N THR A 136 -8.29 79.27 -27.80
CA THR A 136 -9.13 78.19 -28.35
C THR A 136 -10.28 78.72 -29.20
N GLY A 137 -10.87 79.86 -28.84
CA GLY A 137 -11.95 80.50 -29.60
C GLY A 137 -11.53 81.13 -30.93
N ASP A 138 -10.22 81.37 -31.13
CA ASP A 138 -9.70 81.91 -32.39
C ASP A 138 -9.51 80.82 -33.46
N LEU A 139 -9.53 79.55 -33.05
CA LEU A 139 -9.45 78.40 -33.93
C LEU A 139 -10.84 77.77 -34.07
N ALA A 140 -11.30 77.62 -35.31
CA ALA A 140 -12.54 76.88 -35.55
C ALA A 140 -12.41 75.41 -35.11
N ASP A 141 -13.53 74.79 -34.73
CA ASP A 141 -13.57 73.36 -34.40
C ASP A 141 -12.99 72.53 -35.55
N SER A 142 -12.20 71.50 -35.21
CA SER A 142 -11.49 70.63 -36.18
C SER A 142 -10.49 71.35 -37.09
N LEU A 143 -10.15 72.62 -36.83
CA LEU A 143 -9.18 73.34 -37.64
C LEU A 143 -7.79 72.71 -37.57
N ILE A 144 -7.40 72.11 -36.44
CA ILE A 144 -6.12 71.41 -36.27
C ILE A 144 -6.33 69.93 -36.56
N THR A 145 -5.98 69.51 -37.77
CA THR A 145 -6.01 68.11 -38.22
C THR A 145 -4.66 67.44 -37.98
N THR A 146 -4.59 66.11 -38.03
CA THR A 146 -3.33 65.36 -37.93
C THR A 146 -2.26 65.87 -38.91
N ALA A 147 -2.63 66.17 -40.16
CA ALA A 147 -1.71 66.72 -41.17
C ALA A 147 -1.13 68.11 -40.83
N LYS A 148 -1.74 68.85 -39.89
CA LYS A 148 -1.28 70.16 -39.41
C LYS A 148 -0.38 70.04 -38.17
N ILE A 149 -0.27 68.83 -37.61
CA ILE A 149 0.60 68.50 -36.49
C ILE A 149 1.79 67.73 -37.07
N ASN A 150 2.98 68.30 -36.99
CA ASN A 150 4.18 67.59 -37.43
C ASN A 150 4.39 66.32 -36.59
N ALA A 151 5.07 65.33 -37.16
CA ALA A 151 5.56 64.19 -36.39
C ALA A 151 6.33 64.67 -35.15
N ASP A 152 6.12 64.02 -34.01
CA ASP A 152 6.70 64.35 -32.70
C ASP A 152 6.36 65.75 -32.16
N ALA A 153 5.43 66.49 -32.80
CA ALA A 153 5.04 67.80 -32.30
C ALA A 153 4.36 67.72 -30.93
N VAL A 154 3.60 66.65 -30.66
CA VAL A 154 3.01 66.37 -29.33
C VAL A 154 3.96 65.46 -28.55
N THR A 155 4.79 66.07 -27.70
CA THR A 155 5.74 65.37 -26.82
C THR A 155 5.09 65.10 -25.45
N GLY A 156 5.62 64.16 -24.68
CA GLY A 156 5.15 63.89 -23.30
C GLY A 156 4.99 65.15 -22.44
N ALA A 157 5.94 66.10 -22.51
CA ALA A 157 5.84 67.37 -21.76
C ALA A 157 4.69 68.31 -22.21
N LYS A 158 4.09 68.08 -23.38
CA LYS A 158 2.93 68.84 -23.89
C LYS A 158 1.60 68.16 -23.52
N ILE A 159 1.65 66.96 -22.97
CA ILE A 159 0.51 66.21 -22.45
C ILE A 159 0.62 66.30 -20.93
N ALA A 160 -0.33 66.94 -20.27
CA ALA A 160 -0.32 66.97 -18.80
C ALA A 160 -0.56 65.57 -18.22
N ASP A 161 -0.13 65.37 -16.98
CA ASP A 161 -0.34 64.11 -16.25
C ASP A 161 -1.84 63.74 -16.25
N ASP A 162 -2.10 62.44 -16.41
CA ASP A 162 -3.43 61.82 -16.43
C ASP A 162 -4.41 62.34 -17.52
N GLN A 163 -3.95 63.12 -18.50
CA GLN A 163 -4.82 63.60 -19.58
C GLN A 163 -5.25 62.48 -20.52
N ILE A 164 -4.39 61.50 -20.77
CA ILE A 164 -4.70 60.39 -21.68
C ILE A 164 -5.24 59.21 -20.86
N ASN A 165 -6.56 59.02 -20.95
CA ASN A 165 -7.30 57.95 -20.27
C ASN A 165 -7.91 56.96 -21.29
N SER A 166 -8.78 56.07 -20.80
CA SER A 166 -9.45 55.04 -21.61
C SER A 166 -10.26 55.57 -22.78
N GLU A 167 -10.73 56.81 -22.74
CA GLU A 167 -11.52 57.44 -23.79
C GLU A 167 -10.63 57.92 -24.96
N HIS A 168 -9.33 58.11 -24.70
CA HIS A 168 -8.35 58.54 -25.70
C HIS A 168 -7.66 57.38 -26.42
N TYR A 169 -7.80 56.17 -25.90
CA TYR A 169 -7.32 54.94 -26.53
C TYR A 169 -8.50 54.08 -26.97
N VAL A 170 -8.36 53.36 -28.08
CA VAL A 170 -9.34 52.35 -28.48
C VAL A 170 -8.88 50.97 -28.01
N SER A 171 -9.81 50.04 -27.81
CA SER A 171 -9.45 48.67 -27.42
C SER A 171 -8.44 48.07 -28.40
N GLY A 172 -7.31 47.58 -27.86
CA GLY A 172 -6.23 47.00 -28.66
C GLY A 172 -5.25 48.01 -29.27
N SER A 173 -5.39 49.33 -29.05
CA SER A 173 -4.43 50.31 -29.57
C SER A 173 -3.06 50.27 -28.89
N ILE A 174 -2.98 49.65 -27.70
CA ILE A 174 -1.72 49.37 -27.01
C ILE A 174 -1.37 47.91 -27.26
N ASP A 175 -0.43 47.68 -28.18
CA ASP A 175 0.08 46.36 -28.53
C ASP A 175 1.50 46.14 -27.97
N THR A 176 2.14 45.05 -28.41
CA THR A 176 3.49 44.68 -27.96
C THR A 176 4.57 45.68 -28.38
N GLU A 177 4.38 46.42 -29.47
CA GLU A 177 5.32 47.45 -29.92
C GLU A 177 5.24 48.71 -29.03
N HIS A 178 4.07 48.95 -28.43
CA HIS A 178 3.86 50.03 -27.46
C HIS A 178 4.43 49.69 -26.06
N ILE A 179 4.52 48.40 -25.72
CA ILE A 179 5.06 47.92 -24.43
C ILE A 179 6.41 47.23 -24.67
N ALA A 180 7.49 48.00 -24.55
CA ALA A 180 8.84 47.44 -24.67
C ALA A 180 9.12 46.32 -23.64
N ASP A 181 10.08 45.47 -23.96
CA ASP A 181 10.50 44.36 -23.09
C ASP A 181 10.80 44.82 -21.66
N SER A 182 10.37 44.03 -20.68
CA SER A 182 10.53 44.30 -19.24
C SER A 182 9.85 45.59 -18.73
N GLN A 183 9.00 46.25 -19.52
CA GLN A 183 8.28 47.44 -19.03
C GLN A 183 7.21 47.11 -18.01
N VAL A 184 6.56 45.94 -18.08
CA VAL A 184 5.59 45.51 -17.06
C VAL A 184 6.33 44.79 -15.94
N THR A 185 6.75 45.55 -14.93
CA THR A 185 7.41 45.03 -13.72
C THR A 185 6.39 44.59 -12.67
N THR A 186 6.82 43.80 -11.70
CA THR A 186 5.97 43.37 -10.57
C THR A 186 5.29 44.56 -9.88
N ALA A 187 6.00 45.68 -9.67
CA ALA A 187 5.43 46.87 -9.03
C ALA A 187 4.31 47.56 -9.85
N LYS A 188 4.27 47.33 -11.17
CA LYS A 188 3.21 47.85 -12.06
C LYS A 188 1.99 46.93 -12.13
N ILE A 189 2.10 45.71 -11.61
CA ILE A 189 1.00 44.76 -11.48
C ILE A 189 0.59 44.71 -10.01
N ALA A 190 -0.57 45.28 -9.66
CA ALA A 190 -1.06 45.17 -8.29
C ALA A 190 -1.26 43.70 -7.87
N ASP A 191 -1.09 43.42 -6.58
CA ASP A 191 -1.29 42.08 -6.03
C ASP A 191 -2.66 41.51 -6.42
N SER A 192 -2.69 40.22 -6.75
CA SER A 192 -3.90 39.51 -7.21
C SER A 192 -4.47 39.96 -8.57
N ASN A 193 -3.84 40.88 -9.30
CA ASN A 193 -4.34 41.28 -10.62
C ASN A 193 -4.14 40.23 -11.70
N VAL A 194 -3.15 39.34 -11.59
CA VAL A 194 -2.99 38.20 -12.52
C VAL A 194 -3.83 37.04 -12.01
N THR A 195 -5.10 37.02 -12.39
CA THR A 195 -6.06 35.98 -12.02
C THR A 195 -5.94 34.78 -12.96
N THR A 196 -6.48 33.62 -12.55
CA THR A 196 -6.50 32.40 -13.38
C THR A 196 -7.07 32.67 -14.77
N ALA A 197 -8.16 33.45 -14.88
CA ALA A 197 -8.77 33.78 -16.18
C ALA A 197 -7.87 34.61 -17.11
N LYS A 198 -6.85 35.30 -16.58
CA LYS A 198 -5.86 36.06 -17.37
C LYS A 198 -4.67 35.20 -17.79
N ILE A 199 -4.52 34.00 -17.22
CA ILE A 199 -3.51 33.03 -17.62
C ILE A 199 -4.23 31.95 -18.43
N ALA A 200 -4.02 31.93 -19.76
CA ALA A 200 -4.58 30.88 -20.58
C ALA A 200 -4.10 29.49 -20.12
N ASP A 201 -4.94 28.48 -20.32
CA ASP A 201 -4.61 27.09 -19.98
C ASP A 201 -3.28 26.66 -20.59
N SER A 202 -2.50 25.88 -19.84
CA SER A 202 -1.15 25.42 -20.21
C SER A 202 -0.07 26.50 -20.35
N ASN A 203 -0.35 27.78 -20.08
CA ASN A 203 0.70 28.81 -20.14
C ASN A 203 1.71 28.73 -18.99
N VAL A 204 1.36 28.17 -17.82
CA VAL A 204 2.32 27.90 -16.75
C VAL A 204 2.94 26.52 -16.99
N THR A 205 4.06 26.51 -17.72
CA THR A 205 4.80 25.29 -18.05
C THR A 205 5.84 24.98 -16.97
N THR A 206 6.34 23.75 -16.93
CA THR A 206 7.42 23.34 -16.01
C THR A 206 8.63 24.28 -16.07
N ALA A 207 9.01 24.75 -17.27
CA ALA A 207 10.14 25.69 -17.42
C ALA A 207 9.89 27.08 -16.80
N LYS A 208 8.63 27.47 -16.58
CA LYS A 208 8.25 28.72 -15.90
C LYS A 208 8.14 28.57 -14.38
N ILE A 209 8.14 27.33 -13.88
CA ILE A 209 8.15 27.02 -12.46
C ILE A 209 9.59 26.69 -12.09
N ALA A 210 10.24 27.53 -11.29
CA ALA A 210 11.58 27.23 -10.80
C ALA A 210 11.59 25.93 -9.98
N ALA A 211 12.73 25.24 -9.92
CA ALA A 211 12.91 24.11 -9.01
C ALA A 211 12.54 24.52 -7.58
N ASP A 212 11.84 23.64 -6.86
CA ASP A 212 11.34 23.85 -5.50
C ASP A 212 10.37 25.05 -5.32
N ALA A 213 9.89 25.65 -6.41
CA ALA A 213 8.95 26.77 -6.31
C ALA A 213 7.60 26.35 -5.68
N ILE A 214 7.16 25.11 -5.93
CA ILE A 214 5.96 24.54 -5.31
C ILE A 214 6.38 23.77 -4.05
N THR A 215 6.33 24.45 -2.91
CA THR A 215 6.64 23.87 -1.60
C THR A 215 5.39 23.24 -0.99
N GLY A 216 5.54 22.33 -0.01
CA GLY A 216 4.39 21.74 0.69
C GLY A 216 3.40 22.79 1.24
N ALA A 217 3.90 23.93 1.76
CA ALA A 217 3.05 25.03 2.21
C ALA A 217 2.19 25.72 1.11
N LYS A 218 2.51 25.51 -0.18
CA LYS A 218 1.72 26.01 -1.32
C LYS A 218 0.73 24.98 -1.85
N ILE A 219 0.78 23.75 -1.35
CA ILE A 219 -0.15 22.68 -1.67
C ILE A 219 -1.08 22.54 -0.47
N ALA A 220 -2.38 22.77 -0.66
CA ALA A 220 -3.32 22.58 0.44
C ALA A 220 -3.42 21.09 0.82
N ASP A 221 -3.81 20.82 2.07
CA ASP A 221 -4.00 19.46 2.57
C ASP A 221 -4.95 18.68 1.65
N ASP A 222 -4.63 17.40 1.44
CA ASP A 222 -5.38 16.44 0.61
C ASP A 222 -5.55 16.81 -0.88
N GLN A 223 -4.85 17.84 -1.38
CA GLN A 223 -4.94 18.21 -2.80
C GLN A 223 -4.28 17.19 -3.74
N ILE A 224 -3.22 16.51 -3.28
CA ILE A 224 -2.52 15.52 -4.10
C ILE A 224 -3.07 14.14 -3.75
N ASN A 225 -3.82 13.55 -4.69
CA ASN A 225 -4.48 12.25 -4.55
C ASN A 225 -4.03 11.27 -5.66
N SER A 226 -4.69 10.11 -5.76
CA SER A 226 -4.37 9.07 -6.74
C SER A 226 -4.36 9.53 -8.19
N GLU A 227 -5.15 10.54 -8.57
CA GLU A 227 -5.18 11.04 -9.96
C GLU A 227 -3.96 11.90 -10.31
N HIS A 228 -3.24 12.41 -9.30
CA HIS A 228 -2.05 13.24 -9.48
C HIS A 228 -0.76 12.42 -9.59
N TYR A 229 -0.83 11.13 -9.28
CA TYR A 229 0.28 10.19 -9.40
C TYR A 229 -0.06 9.16 -10.47
N VAL A 230 0.93 8.74 -11.25
CA VAL A 230 0.78 7.59 -12.16
C VAL A 230 1.35 6.35 -11.50
N ASP A 231 0.93 5.17 -11.93
CA ASP A 231 1.44 3.92 -11.34
C ASP A 231 2.98 3.87 -11.43
N GLY A 232 3.62 3.55 -10.31
CA GLY A 232 5.08 3.56 -10.16
C GLY A 232 5.75 4.94 -10.04
N SER A 233 5.01 6.07 -10.02
CA SER A 233 5.64 7.39 -9.87
C SER A 233 6.21 7.64 -8.47
N ILE A 234 5.76 6.88 -7.47
CA ILE A 234 6.33 6.86 -6.12
C ILE A 234 7.23 5.63 -6.01
N ASP A 235 8.53 5.85 -6.09
CA ASP A 235 9.56 4.82 -5.94
C ASP A 235 10.27 4.88 -4.57
N THR A 236 11.28 4.04 -4.39
CA THR A 236 12.07 3.99 -3.15
C THR A 236 12.83 5.29 -2.85
N ALA A 237 13.16 6.11 -3.85
CA ALA A 237 13.81 7.41 -3.61
C ALA A 237 12.80 8.45 -3.08
N HIS A 238 11.52 8.31 -3.39
CA HIS A 238 10.45 9.15 -2.87
C HIS A 238 10.06 8.79 -1.42
N ILE A 239 10.25 7.52 -1.03
CA ILE A 239 9.94 7.03 0.32
C ILE A 239 11.24 6.93 1.12
N ALA A 240 11.50 7.91 1.98
CA ALA A 240 12.66 7.85 2.87
C ALA A 240 12.60 6.64 3.82
N ASP A 241 13.77 6.22 4.32
CA ASP A 241 13.89 5.10 5.25
C ASP A 241 12.97 5.28 6.47
N SER A 242 12.36 4.17 6.89
CA SER A 242 11.43 4.11 8.03
C SER A 242 10.15 4.97 7.89
N GLN A 243 9.84 5.50 6.71
CA GLN A 243 8.61 6.27 6.52
C GLN A 243 7.35 5.41 6.52
N ILE A 244 7.39 4.18 6.03
CA ILE A 244 6.25 3.24 6.11
C ILE A 244 6.30 2.54 7.47
N THR A 245 5.63 3.11 8.45
CA THR A 245 5.50 2.55 9.80
C THR A 245 4.31 1.62 9.89
N SER A 246 4.26 0.78 10.93
CA SER A 246 3.13 -0.15 11.16
C SER A 246 1.78 0.57 11.18
N ALA A 247 1.72 1.81 11.69
CA ALA A 247 0.50 2.61 11.73
C ALA A 247 0.00 3.08 10.35
N LYS A 248 0.87 3.07 9.34
CA LYS A 248 0.55 3.42 7.94
C LYS A 248 0.19 2.19 7.10
N ILE A 249 0.40 0.98 7.63
CA ILE A 249 0.01 -0.28 6.98
C ILE A 249 -1.29 -0.73 7.65
N ALA A 250 -2.37 -0.81 6.89
CA ALA A 250 -3.63 -1.32 7.44
C ALA A 250 -3.53 -2.82 7.78
N ASP A 251 -4.12 -3.22 8.90
CA ASP A 251 -4.07 -4.61 9.36
C ASP A 251 -4.64 -5.57 8.31
N GLY A 252 -3.93 -6.67 8.07
CA GLY A 252 -4.32 -7.71 7.11
C GLY A 252 -4.03 -7.38 5.64
N THR A 253 -3.43 -6.22 5.33
CA THR A 253 -3.09 -5.87 3.93
C THR A 253 -1.85 -6.57 3.41
N ILE A 254 -0.87 -6.89 4.26
CA ILE A 254 0.32 -7.65 3.87
C ILE A 254 -0.04 -9.13 3.76
N VAL A 255 -0.23 -9.60 2.53
CA VAL A 255 -0.54 -11.00 2.20
C VAL A 255 0.72 -11.73 1.72
N ALA A 256 0.63 -13.05 1.56
CA ALA A 256 1.75 -13.88 1.14
C ALA A 256 2.37 -13.44 -0.20
N GLY A 257 1.58 -12.85 -1.11
CA GLY A 257 2.07 -12.32 -2.40
C GLY A 257 2.93 -11.05 -2.28
N ASP A 258 2.77 -10.28 -1.21
CA ASP A 258 3.54 -9.04 -0.98
C ASP A 258 4.94 -9.34 -0.43
N LEU A 259 5.11 -10.52 0.16
CA LEU A 259 6.34 -11.00 0.74
C LEU A 259 7.09 -11.86 -0.28
N ALA A 260 8.19 -11.34 -0.83
CA ALA A 260 9.08 -12.13 -1.66
C ALA A 260 9.57 -13.39 -0.92
N SER A 261 9.90 -14.45 -1.65
CA SER A 261 10.48 -15.67 -1.07
C SER A 261 11.69 -15.34 -0.19
N ASN A 262 11.74 -15.91 1.03
CA ASN A 262 12.77 -15.64 2.03
C ASN A 262 12.84 -14.19 2.52
N SER A 263 11.82 -13.35 2.28
CA SER A 263 11.78 -11.98 2.78
C SER A 263 11.68 -11.91 4.31
N VAL A 264 11.06 -12.90 4.96
CA VAL A 264 11.01 -13.04 6.42
C VAL A 264 12.02 -14.11 6.84
N THR A 265 13.22 -13.67 7.21
CA THR A 265 14.30 -14.55 7.69
C THR A 265 14.30 -14.64 9.22
N THR A 266 15.04 -15.60 9.78
CA THR A 266 15.15 -15.78 11.24
C THR A 266 15.55 -14.49 11.95
N VAL A 267 16.50 -13.72 11.43
CA VAL A 267 16.93 -12.44 12.07
C VAL A 267 15.83 -11.38 12.10
N LYS A 268 14.83 -11.47 11.22
CA LYS A 268 13.66 -10.57 11.18
C LYS A 268 12.55 -10.99 12.15
N ILE A 269 12.61 -12.21 12.67
CA ILE A 269 11.71 -12.72 13.71
C ILE A 269 12.51 -12.74 15.01
N THR A 270 12.32 -11.74 15.87
CA THR A 270 12.98 -11.75 17.19
C THR A 270 12.54 -12.95 18.02
N ASP A 271 13.42 -13.38 18.93
CA ASP A 271 13.16 -14.53 19.81
C ASP A 271 11.83 -14.39 20.54
N ALA A 272 11.12 -15.53 20.68
CA ALA A 272 9.78 -15.62 21.25
C ALA A 272 8.65 -14.87 20.50
N ASN A 273 8.90 -14.27 19.32
CA ASN A 273 7.82 -13.60 18.58
C ASN A 273 6.81 -14.57 17.95
N VAL A 274 7.19 -15.81 17.63
CA VAL A 274 6.24 -16.84 17.17
C VAL A 274 5.73 -17.60 18.39
N THR A 275 4.65 -17.09 18.98
CA THR A 275 4.01 -17.67 20.15
C THR A 275 3.00 -18.74 19.76
N THR A 276 2.58 -19.58 20.71
CA THR A 276 1.54 -20.60 20.48
C THR A 276 0.27 -20.00 19.87
N ALA A 277 -0.19 -18.83 20.34
CA ALA A 277 -1.38 -18.17 19.80
C ALA A 277 -1.23 -17.70 18.34
N LYS A 278 -0.01 -17.56 17.83
CA LYS A 278 0.28 -17.17 16.43
C LYS A 278 0.40 -18.39 15.51
N ILE A 279 0.50 -19.59 16.05
CA ILE A 279 0.47 -20.83 15.29
C ILE A 279 -0.90 -21.46 15.52
N ALA A 280 -1.76 -21.46 14.50
CA ALA A 280 -3.05 -22.15 14.63
C ALA A 280 -2.86 -23.64 14.95
N ASP A 281 -3.82 -24.22 15.67
CA ASP A 281 -3.78 -25.62 16.06
C ASP A 281 -3.56 -26.53 14.85
N SER A 282 -2.76 -27.59 15.03
CA SER A 282 -2.38 -28.55 13.99
C SER A 282 -1.53 -27.98 12.83
N ASN A 283 -1.12 -26.71 12.85
CA ASN A 283 -0.27 -26.17 11.79
C ASN A 283 1.17 -26.70 11.83
N VAL A 284 1.71 -27.13 12.96
CA VAL A 284 3.02 -27.82 13.01
C VAL A 284 2.80 -29.30 12.75
N THR A 285 2.77 -29.66 11.47
CA THR A 285 2.63 -31.05 11.03
C THR A 285 3.96 -31.79 11.10
N THR A 286 3.92 -33.12 11.10
CA THR A 286 5.12 -33.96 11.05
C THR A 286 6.03 -33.59 9.87
N ALA A 287 5.47 -33.33 8.69
CA ALA A 287 6.24 -32.91 7.51
C ALA A 287 6.97 -31.55 7.68
N LYS A 288 6.54 -30.70 8.62
CA LYS A 288 7.21 -29.43 8.94
C LYS A 288 8.31 -29.58 9.99
N ILE A 289 8.36 -30.72 10.68
CA ILE A 289 9.40 -31.08 11.62
C ILE A 289 10.35 -32.03 10.88
N ALA A 290 11.55 -31.56 10.53
CA ALA A 290 12.53 -32.46 9.93
C ALA A 290 12.89 -33.62 10.88
N ASP A 291 13.26 -34.76 10.30
CA ASP A 291 13.65 -35.94 11.07
C ASP A 291 14.75 -35.60 12.09
N SER A 292 14.64 -36.18 13.29
CA SER A 292 15.54 -35.93 14.42
C SER A 292 15.50 -34.50 15.02
N ASN A 293 14.62 -33.60 14.56
CA ASN A 293 14.54 -32.26 15.16
C ASN A 293 13.94 -32.28 16.57
N VAL A 294 13.02 -33.20 16.88
CA VAL A 294 12.52 -33.39 18.25
C VAL A 294 13.48 -34.32 19.00
N THR A 295 14.47 -33.72 19.65
CA THR A 295 15.46 -34.44 20.46
C THR A 295 14.97 -34.62 21.88
N THR A 296 15.55 -35.55 22.64
CA THR A 296 15.23 -35.76 24.06
C THR A 296 15.33 -34.47 24.88
N ALA A 297 16.32 -33.60 24.62
CA ALA A 297 16.44 -32.29 25.28
C ALA A 297 15.27 -31.32 25.00
N LYS A 298 14.49 -31.54 23.93
CA LYS A 298 13.29 -30.75 23.60
C LYS A 298 12.01 -31.33 24.21
N ILE A 299 12.07 -32.55 24.74
CA ILE A 299 10.97 -33.21 25.44
C ILE A 299 11.28 -33.11 26.93
N ALA A 300 10.46 -32.37 27.68
CA ALA A 300 10.63 -32.33 29.13
C ALA A 300 10.45 -33.74 29.74
N ALA A 301 11.08 -33.98 30.89
CA ALA A 301 10.90 -35.23 31.63
C ALA A 301 9.40 -35.52 31.84
N ASP A 302 9.02 -36.79 31.74
CA ASP A 302 7.66 -37.30 31.93
C ASP A 302 6.60 -36.81 30.92
N ASN A 303 6.97 -36.05 29.88
CA ASN A 303 6.01 -35.63 28.85
C ASN A 303 5.52 -36.79 27.97
N ILE A 304 6.34 -37.82 27.77
CA ILE A 304 5.90 -39.05 27.08
C ILE A 304 5.21 -39.95 28.10
N THR A 305 3.92 -39.72 28.29
CA THR A 305 3.07 -40.52 29.19
C THR A 305 2.61 -41.81 28.50
N SER A 306 2.20 -42.82 29.27
CA SER A 306 1.64 -44.06 28.72
C SER A 306 0.42 -43.82 27.83
N ALA A 307 -0.38 -42.78 28.08
CA ALA A 307 -1.51 -42.42 27.22
C ALA A 307 -1.11 -41.94 25.82
N LEU A 308 0.14 -41.49 25.64
CA LEU A 308 0.70 -41.06 24.35
C LEU A 308 1.37 -42.21 23.59
N ILE A 309 1.65 -43.33 24.26
CA ILE A 309 2.20 -44.54 23.66
C ILE A 309 1.02 -45.49 23.46
N ALA A 310 0.63 -45.73 22.20
CA ALA A 310 -0.42 -46.70 21.93
C ALA A 310 -0.01 -48.11 22.38
N ASP A 311 -1.00 -48.96 22.64
CA ASP A 311 -0.78 -50.36 23.01
C ASP A 311 0.15 -51.05 21.99
N ASP A 312 1.06 -51.89 22.50
CA ASP A 312 2.05 -52.67 21.74
C ASP A 312 3.06 -51.85 20.91
N GLN A 313 3.13 -50.52 21.08
CA GLN A 313 4.14 -49.71 20.38
C GLN A 313 5.56 -50.00 20.86
N ILE A 314 5.75 -50.31 22.14
CA ILE A 314 7.05 -50.72 22.69
C ILE A 314 7.12 -52.24 22.66
N ASN A 315 7.80 -52.78 21.64
CA ASN A 315 8.02 -54.21 21.41
C ASN A 315 9.48 -54.62 21.65
N SER A 316 9.81 -55.89 21.36
CA SER A 316 11.15 -56.45 21.54
C SER A 316 12.26 -55.66 20.85
N GLU A 317 11.97 -55.01 19.72
CA GLU A 317 12.94 -54.24 18.95
C GLU A 317 13.33 -52.93 19.64
N HIS A 318 12.49 -52.44 20.56
CA HIS A 318 12.78 -51.25 21.37
C HIS A 318 13.63 -51.57 22.61
N TYR A 319 13.75 -52.84 22.97
CA TYR A 319 14.57 -53.31 24.07
C TYR A 319 15.82 -53.98 23.52
N VAL A 320 16.99 -53.48 23.88
CA VAL A 320 18.24 -54.19 23.59
C VAL A 320 18.45 -55.31 24.60
N ASP A 321 19.19 -56.36 24.24
CA ASP A 321 19.47 -57.46 25.16
C ASP A 321 20.09 -56.94 26.47
N GLY A 322 19.52 -57.36 27.60
CA GLY A 322 19.89 -56.88 28.93
C GLY A 322 19.38 -55.48 29.32
N SER A 323 18.60 -54.77 28.48
CA SER A 323 18.07 -53.44 28.85
C SER A 323 17.04 -53.48 29.97
N ILE A 324 16.40 -54.63 30.19
CA ILE A 324 15.54 -54.89 31.34
C ILE A 324 16.35 -55.68 32.36
N ASP A 325 16.85 -54.99 33.38
CA ASP A 325 17.62 -55.57 34.48
C ASP A 325 16.81 -55.64 35.78
N THR A 326 17.46 -56.06 36.87
CA THR A 326 16.83 -56.18 38.19
C THR A 326 16.38 -54.84 38.80
N GLN A 327 16.88 -53.70 38.33
CA GLN A 327 16.37 -52.38 38.73
C GLN A 327 15.07 -52.04 38.00
N HIS A 328 14.90 -52.53 36.77
CA HIS A 328 13.69 -52.33 35.97
C HIS A 328 12.53 -53.23 36.45
N ILE A 329 12.85 -54.40 37.01
CA ILE A 329 11.87 -55.33 37.58
C ILE A 329 11.98 -55.28 39.11
N ALA A 330 11.14 -54.48 39.76
CA ALA A 330 11.06 -54.47 41.22
C ALA A 330 10.65 -55.84 41.79
N ASP A 331 10.98 -56.08 43.07
CA ASP A 331 10.65 -57.31 43.78
C ASP A 331 9.16 -57.67 43.66
N ALA A 332 8.88 -58.97 43.46
CA ALA A 332 7.54 -59.54 43.28
C ALA A 332 6.72 -59.01 42.09
N GLN A 333 7.32 -58.27 41.14
CA GLN A 333 6.59 -57.79 39.98
C GLN A 333 6.22 -58.90 38.99
N ILE A 334 7.04 -59.93 38.81
CA ILE A 334 6.70 -61.07 37.95
C ILE A 334 5.88 -62.08 38.75
N THR A 335 4.57 -61.92 38.73
CA THR A 335 3.63 -62.81 39.41
C THR A 335 3.23 -63.99 38.52
N SER A 336 2.67 -65.05 39.10
CA SER A 336 2.15 -66.20 38.34
C SER A 336 1.12 -65.82 37.28
N ALA A 337 0.36 -64.73 37.47
CA ALA A 337 -0.58 -64.22 36.47
C ALA A 337 0.10 -63.55 35.27
N LYS A 338 1.33 -63.05 35.43
CA LYS A 338 2.14 -62.45 34.35
C LYS A 338 2.96 -63.49 33.57
N LEU A 339 3.10 -64.70 34.13
CA LEU A 339 3.76 -65.83 33.47
C LEU A 339 2.70 -66.69 32.77
N ALA A 340 2.74 -66.76 31.44
CA ALA A 340 1.90 -67.69 30.70
C ALA A 340 2.24 -69.14 31.08
N ALA A 341 1.27 -70.05 30.95
CA ALA A 341 1.51 -71.47 31.21
C ALA A 341 2.70 -71.99 30.38
N ASN A 342 3.62 -72.69 31.04
CA ASN A 342 4.85 -73.23 30.46
C ASN A 342 5.86 -72.20 29.91
N CYS A 343 5.72 -70.90 30.20
CA CYS A 343 6.69 -69.91 29.72
C CYS A 343 8.06 -70.03 30.44
N VAL A 344 8.09 -70.63 31.62
CA VAL A 344 9.32 -71.06 32.29
C VAL A 344 9.51 -72.55 32.01
N SER A 345 10.25 -72.85 30.95
CA SER A 345 10.61 -74.22 30.55
C SER A 345 11.96 -74.65 31.15
N THR A 346 12.34 -75.91 30.98
CA THR A 346 13.67 -76.39 31.38
C THR A 346 14.81 -75.65 30.68
N ALA A 347 14.58 -75.05 29.50
CA ALA A 347 15.58 -74.19 28.86
C ALA A 347 15.77 -72.85 29.58
N ASN A 348 14.76 -72.41 30.35
CA ASN A 348 14.81 -71.18 31.15
C ASN A 348 15.39 -71.43 32.56
N ILE A 349 15.43 -72.69 33.01
CA ILE A 349 15.97 -73.11 34.30
C ILE A 349 17.31 -73.79 34.04
N ILE A 350 18.42 -73.07 34.22
CA ILE A 350 19.75 -73.65 34.06
C ILE A 350 19.98 -74.78 35.09
N ASP A 351 20.83 -75.76 34.76
CA ASP A 351 21.17 -76.85 35.67
C ASP A 351 21.69 -76.32 37.01
N GLY A 352 21.05 -76.72 38.10
CA GLY A 352 21.36 -76.25 39.46
C GLY A 352 20.72 -74.91 39.85
N ALA A 353 19.90 -74.29 38.98
CA ALA A 353 19.19 -73.04 39.31
C ALA A 353 18.18 -73.20 40.46
N ILE A 354 17.64 -74.40 40.65
CA ILE A 354 16.75 -74.72 41.77
C ILE A 354 17.56 -75.50 42.80
N ALA A 355 18.05 -74.79 43.82
CA ALA A 355 18.66 -75.36 45.00
C ALA A 355 17.60 -75.86 45.98
N THR A 356 18.01 -76.70 46.94
CA THR A 356 17.10 -77.20 47.99
C THR A 356 16.42 -76.07 48.76
N ALA A 357 17.11 -74.93 48.96
CA ALA A 357 16.54 -73.77 49.63
C ALA A 357 15.43 -73.07 48.82
N ASP A 358 15.41 -73.24 47.50
CA ASP A 358 14.38 -72.68 46.62
C ASP A 358 13.09 -73.51 46.64
N ILE A 359 13.18 -74.77 47.09
CA ILE A 359 12.05 -75.66 47.31
C ILE A 359 11.72 -75.64 48.80
N GLY A 360 10.75 -74.82 49.19
CA GLY A 360 10.27 -74.82 50.58
C GLY A 360 9.74 -76.19 51.04
N ASP A 361 9.63 -76.37 52.35
CA ASP A 361 9.10 -77.61 52.94
C ASP A 361 7.73 -77.97 52.36
N ASN A 362 7.54 -79.27 52.05
CA ASN A 362 6.31 -79.82 51.47
C ASN A 362 5.92 -79.27 50.08
N GLN A 363 6.80 -78.54 49.39
CA GLN A 363 6.47 -78.02 48.05
C GLN A 363 6.43 -79.12 46.99
N ILE A 364 7.19 -80.20 47.12
CA ILE A 364 7.07 -81.40 46.26
C ILE A 364 6.23 -82.43 47.00
N THR A 365 4.91 -82.42 46.74
CA THR A 365 3.98 -83.41 47.28
C THR A 365 3.94 -84.66 46.41
N THR A 366 3.41 -85.77 46.94
CA THR A 366 3.27 -87.02 46.17
C THR A 366 2.51 -86.84 44.86
N ALA A 367 1.52 -85.94 44.81
CA ALA A 367 0.79 -85.62 43.58
C ALA A 367 1.63 -84.90 42.51
N LYS A 368 2.75 -84.26 42.90
CA LYS A 368 3.71 -83.62 41.99
C LYS A 368 4.79 -84.58 41.50
N ILE A 369 4.89 -85.77 42.09
CA ILE A 369 5.78 -86.85 41.68
C ILE A 369 4.93 -87.85 40.87
N ASN A 370 5.18 -87.94 39.57
CA ASN A 370 4.50 -88.95 38.75
C ASN A 370 4.82 -90.36 39.26
N ALA A 371 3.90 -91.30 39.03
CA ALA A 371 4.18 -92.72 39.28
C ALA A 371 5.51 -93.12 38.59
N ASP A 372 6.33 -93.90 39.30
CA ASP A 372 7.66 -94.36 38.87
C ASP A 372 8.71 -93.25 38.61
N ALA A 373 8.42 -91.98 38.92
CA ALA A 373 9.40 -90.89 38.75
C ALA A 373 10.63 -91.05 39.66
N VAL A 374 10.44 -91.64 40.85
CA VAL A 374 11.53 -92.05 41.75
C VAL A 374 11.75 -93.55 41.56
N ASN A 375 12.60 -93.90 40.60
CA ASN A 375 12.98 -95.28 40.34
C ASN A 375 14.25 -95.67 41.14
N GLY A 376 14.65 -96.94 41.10
CA GLY A 376 15.81 -97.45 41.83
C GLY A 376 17.14 -96.76 41.50
N THR A 377 17.29 -96.10 40.34
CA THR A 377 18.50 -95.29 40.04
C THR A 377 18.48 -93.91 40.68
N LYS A 378 17.31 -93.45 41.15
CA LYS A 378 17.11 -92.17 41.85
C LYS A 378 17.15 -92.32 43.37
N ILE A 379 17.10 -93.55 43.87
CA ILE A 379 17.28 -93.89 45.28
C ILE A 379 18.74 -94.34 45.42
N ALA A 380 19.55 -93.65 46.22
CA ALA A 380 20.91 -94.10 46.45
C ALA A 380 20.93 -95.42 47.23
N ASP A 381 21.97 -96.23 47.02
CA ASP A 381 22.15 -97.48 47.78
C ASP A 381 22.05 -97.20 49.29
N ASP A 382 21.38 -98.11 50.01
CA ASP A 382 21.11 -98.03 51.45
C ASP A 382 20.25 -96.83 51.93
N SER A 383 19.71 -96.01 51.02
CA SER A 383 18.84 -94.88 51.41
C SER A 383 17.55 -95.32 52.07
N ILE A 384 17.04 -96.52 51.73
CA ILE A 384 15.82 -97.08 52.31
C ILE A 384 16.22 -98.07 53.42
N ASN A 385 16.32 -97.56 54.64
CA ASN A 385 16.67 -98.33 55.84
C ASN A 385 15.41 -98.71 56.66
N SER A 386 15.61 -99.32 57.84
CA SER A 386 14.51 -99.74 58.72
C SER A 386 13.58 -98.62 59.21
N GLU A 387 13.98 -97.35 59.14
CA GLU A 387 13.14 -96.20 59.50
C GLU A 387 12.13 -95.87 58.39
N HIS A 388 12.40 -96.30 57.16
CA HIS A 388 11.53 -96.11 55.99
C HIS A 388 10.49 -97.21 55.84
N TYR A 389 10.65 -98.32 56.57
CA TYR A 389 9.70 -99.42 56.63
C TYR A 389 8.99 -99.40 57.99
N VAL A 390 7.68 -99.61 57.98
CA VAL A 390 6.93 -99.87 59.22
C VAL A 390 6.73 -101.38 59.37
N ASP A 391 6.51 -101.87 60.59
CA ASP A 391 6.26 -103.31 60.79
C ASP A 391 5.08 -103.77 59.91
N GLY A 392 5.29 -104.85 59.17
CA GLY A 392 4.35 -105.35 58.16
C GLY A 392 4.30 -104.59 56.83
N SER A 393 5.08 -103.52 56.61
CA SER A 393 5.10 -102.82 55.31
C SER A 393 5.68 -103.66 54.17
N ILE A 394 6.48 -104.67 54.51
CA ILE A 394 6.92 -105.71 53.57
C ILE A 394 6.06 -106.94 53.83
N ASP A 395 5.00 -107.08 53.04
CA ASP A 395 4.08 -108.21 53.10
C ASP A 395 4.33 -109.22 51.94
N THR A 396 3.47 -110.24 51.83
CA THR A 396 3.57 -111.24 50.76
C THR A 396 3.36 -110.69 49.35
N ALA A 397 2.79 -109.50 49.19
CA ALA A 397 2.71 -108.82 47.90
C ALA A 397 4.06 -108.18 47.53
N HIS A 398 4.84 -107.73 48.53
CA HIS A 398 6.18 -107.18 48.35
C HIS A 398 7.24 -108.28 48.12
N ILE A 399 7.03 -109.48 48.69
CA ILE A 399 7.90 -110.66 48.50
C ILE A 399 7.17 -111.68 47.63
N ALA A 400 7.36 -111.60 46.31
CA ALA A 400 6.82 -112.62 45.39
C ALA A 400 7.36 -114.03 45.69
N GLY A 401 6.62 -115.08 45.31
CA GLY A 401 7.03 -116.47 45.49
C GLY A 401 8.45 -116.73 44.95
N ALA A 402 9.26 -117.45 45.73
CA ALA A 402 10.68 -117.73 45.47
C ALA A 402 11.64 -116.51 45.49
N GLN A 403 11.19 -115.32 45.92
CA GLN A 403 12.11 -114.18 46.09
C GLN A 403 13.10 -114.37 47.23
N VAL A 404 12.79 -115.14 48.26
CA VAL A 404 13.74 -115.51 49.33
C VAL A 404 14.47 -116.78 48.89
N THR A 405 15.58 -116.61 48.19
CA THR A 405 16.46 -117.70 47.74
C THR A 405 17.50 -118.05 48.80
N ASP A 406 18.13 -119.22 48.71
CA ASP A 406 19.24 -119.62 49.60
C ASP A 406 20.36 -118.55 49.68
N ALA A 407 20.65 -117.86 48.57
CA ALA A 407 21.65 -116.78 48.55
C ALA A 407 21.25 -115.53 49.38
N LYS A 408 19.94 -115.33 49.63
CA LYS A 408 19.38 -114.20 50.40
C LYS A 408 19.17 -114.57 51.88
N LEU A 409 19.21 -115.86 52.21
CA LEU A 409 19.21 -116.37 53.57
C LEU A 409 20.66 -116.69 53.98
N ALA A 410 21.24 -115.90 54.87
CA ALA A 410 22.54 -116.26 55.44
C ALA A 410 22.46 -117.64 56.11
N SER A 411 23.57 -118.41 56.12
CA SER A 411 23.64 -119.67 56.87
C SER A 411 23.19 -119.47 58.31
N ASN A 412 22.28 -120.32 58.80
CA ASN A 412 21.62 -120.21 60.11
C ASN A 412 20.67 -119.01 60.29
N SER A 413 20.25 -118.31 59.24
CA SER A 413 19.24 -117.23 59.35
C SER A 413 17.86 -117.76 59.79
N VAL A 414 17.53 -119.00 59.41
CA VAL A 414 16.35 -119.73 59.89
C VAL A 414 16.80 -120.70 61.00
N THR A 415 16.89 -120.21 62.23
CA THR A 415 17.23 -121.04 63.40
C THR A 415 16.03 -121.83 63.91
N THR A 416 16.25 -122.78 64.83
CA THR A 416 15.16 -123.48 65.54
C THR A 416 14.22 -122.52 66.25
N SER A 417 14.70 -121.36 66.74
CA SER A 417 13.83 -120.32 67.30
C SER A 417 12.92 -119.64 66.26
N LYS A 418 13.29 -119.69 64.97
CA LYS A 418 12.50 -119.18 63.84
C LYS A 418 11.56 -120.25 63.26
N ILE A 419 11.76 -121.52 63.60
CA ILE A 419 10.87 -122.65 63.29
C ILE A 419 10.24 -123.15 64.60
N THR A 420 9.14 -122.53 65.02
CA THR A 420 8.41 -123.00 66.21
C THR A 420 7.85 -124.41 66.02
N ASP A 421 7.68 -125.15 67.12
CA ASP A 421 7.11 -126.50 67.11
C ASP A 421 5.81 -126.55 66.28
N ALA A 422 5.66 -127.61 65.48
CA ALA A 422 4.58 -127.83 64.51
C ALA A 422 4.55 -126.92 63.25
N ASN A 423 5.49 -125.99 63.05
CA ASN A 423 5.52 -125.19 61.82
C ASN A 423 5.98 -125.96 60.59
N VAL A 424 6.80 -126.99 60.75
CA VAL A 424 7.17 -127.94 59.69
C VAL A 424 6.39 -129.22 59.92
N THR A 425 5.22 -129.33 59.29
CA THR A 425 4.40 -130.54 59.35
C THR A 425 4.80 -131.52 58.24
N THR A 426 4.36 -132.77 58.35
CA THR A 426 4.57 -133.79 57.31
C THR A 426 4.00 -133.36 55.95
N VAL A 427 2.97 -132.51 55.92
CA VAL A 427 2.41 -131.93 54.67
C VAL A 427 3.32 -130.85 54.07
N LYS A 428 4.09 -130.13 54.90
CA LYS A 428 5.01 -129.06 54.48
C LYS A 428 6.37 -129.58 54.03
N VAL A 429 6.63 -130.87 54.21
CA VAL A 429 7.82 -131.58 53.74
C VAL A 429 7.38 -132.58 52.68
N ALA A 430 7.66 -132.32 51.41
CA ALA A 430 7.36 -133.29 50.36
C ALA A 430 8.12 -134.62 50.60
N ASP A 431 7.52 -135.75 50.23
CA ASP A 431 8.15 -137.07 50.31
C ASP A 431 9.54 -137.05 49.63
N ALA A 432 10.53 -137.65 50.30
CA ALA A 432 11.96 -137.65 49.93
C ALA A 432 12.75 -136.32 50.09
N ASN A 433 12.15 -135.21 50.55
CA ASN A 433 12.92 -133.97 50.81
C ASN A 433 13.80 -134.05 52.05
N ILE A 434 13.41 -134.82 53.06
CA ILE A 434 14.25 -135.18 54.20
C ILE A 434 14.74 -136.61 53.96
N THR A 435 15.97 -136.72 53.46
CA THR A 435 16.65 -138.01 53.30
C THR A 435 17.42 -138.34 54.58
N LEU A 436 17.79 -139.59 54.77
CA LEU A 436 18.63 -139.99 55.91
C LEU A 436 19.95 -139.20 55.96
N ALA A 437 20.49 -138.79 54.80
CA ALA A 437 21.66 -137.93 54.68
C ALA A 437 21.42 -136.47 55.12
N LYS A 438 20.15 -136.04 55.18
CA LYS A 438 19.70 -134.72 55.66
C LYS A 438 19.24 -134.78 57.14
N LEU A 439 19.20 -135.96 57.73
CA LEU A 439 18.96 -136.19 59.16
C LEU A 439 20.29 -136.37 59.88
N ALA A 440 20.34 -136.01 61.17
CA ALA A 440 21.55 -136.11 61.97
C ALA A 440 22.04 -137.58 62.08
N SER A 441 23.37 -137.75 62.14
CA SER A 441 24.07 -139.04 62.07
C SER A 441 23.91 -139.95 63.30
N ASP A 442 23.15 -139.51 64.30
CA ASP A 442 22.94 -140.16 65.58
C ASP A 442 21.67 -141.04 65.64
N LEU A 443 20.92 -141.18 64.54
CA LEU A 443 19.82 -142.15 64.44
C LEU A 443 20.32 -143.61 64.43
N LYS A 444 19.95 -144.40 65.45
CA LYS A 444 20.22 -145.84 65.52
C LYS A 444 19.00 -146.67 65.06
N GLN A 445 19.18 -147.49 64.03
CA GLN A 445 18.18 -148.45 63.54
C GLN A 445 18.35 -149.80 64.28
N THR A 446 17.26 -150.38 64.79
CA THR A 446 17.27 -151.74 65.38
C THR A 446 16.73 -152.74 64.35
N SER A 447 17.56 -153.66 63.89
CA SER A 447 17.17 -154.77 62.98
C SER A 447 16.81 -156.02 63.81
N ILE A 448 15.72 -156.70 63.49
CA ILE A 448 15.28 -157.94 64.18
C ILE A 448 15.46 -159.12 63.21
N SER A 449 16.10 -160.22 63.64
CA SER A 449 16.30 -161.44 62.82
C SER A 449 15.63 -162.67 63.42
N ASN A 450 15.27 -163.64 62.59
CA ASN A 450 14.46 -164.83 62.92
C ASN A 450 15.18 -165.93 63.74
N SER A 451 16.44 -165.74 64.12
CA SER A 451 17.19 -166.62 65.04
C SER A 451 17.17 -166.16 66.50
N ASP A 452 16.49 -165.04 66.81
CA ASP A 452 16.34 -164.56 68.18
C ASP A 452 15.32 -165.42 68.96
N THR A 453 15.83 -166.22 69.90
CA THR A 453 15.03 -167.04 70.81
C THR A 453 14.46 -166.27 72.01
N GLN A 454 14.51 -164.93 71.96
CA GLN A 454 13.72 -164.05 72.82
C GLN A 454 12.86 -163.14 71.94
N LEU A 455 11.55 -163.39 71.91
CA LEU A 455 10.59 -162.45 71.35
C LEU A 455 10.72 -161.10 72.11
N PRO A 456 10.84 -159.95 71.42
CA PRO A 456 10.94 -158.65 72.08
C PRO A 456 9.66 -158.35 72.88
N THR A 457 9.79 -158.18 74.19
CA THR A 457 8.67 -158.05 75.14
C THR A 457 8.15 -156.62 75.32
N SER A 458 8.23 -155.73 74.31
CA SER A 458 7.61 -154.40 74.40
C SER A 458 7.02 -153.89 73.08
N GLY A 459 5.89 -153.18 73.20
CA GLY A 459 4.71 -153.29 72.32
C GLY A 459 4.77 -152.73 70.90
N ALA A 460 5.68 -151.80 70.55
CA ALA A 460 5.68 -151.20 69.21
C ALA A 460 6.05 -152.21 68.10
N VAL A 461 6.90 -153.19 68.44
CA VAL A 461 7.30 -154.26 67.51
C VAL A 461 6.23 -155.35 67.42
N VAL A 462 5.54 -155.63 68.54
CA VAL A 462 4.46 -156.62 68.60
C VAL A 462 3.29 -156.20 67.72
N ASP A 463 2.89 -154.94 67.75
CA ASP A 463 1.76 -154.44 66.95
C ASP A 463 2.06 -154.42 65.44
N TYR A 464 3.29 -154.10 65.03
CA TYR A 464 3.68 -154.10 63.61
C TYR A 464 3.77 -155.51 63.03
N VAL A 465 4.24 -156.48 63.81
CA VAL A 465 4.30 -157.89 63.38
C VAL A 465 2.91 -158.54 63.44
N ALA A 466 2.06 -158.17 64.41
CA ALA A 466 0.68 -158.62 64.49
C ALA A 466 -0.18 -158.10 63.31
N ALA A 467 0.09 -156.89 62.81
CA ALA A 467 -0.59 -156.30 61.65
C ALA A 467 -0.14 -156.87 60.29
N GLN A 468 0.94 -157.67 60.24
CA GLN A 468 1.43 -158.32 59.02
C GLN A 468 1.05 -159.82 58.94
N ILE A 469 0.48 -160.39 60.00
CA ILE A 469 0.05 -161.81 60.07
C ILE A 469 -1.50 -161.94 60.06
N ALA A 470 -2.23 -160.81 59.97
CA ALA A 470 -3.64 -160.72 59.59
C ALA A 470 -3.77 -159.94 58.27
#